data_AF-A0A8B9FYK8-F1
#
_entry.id   AF-A0A8B9FYK8-F1
#
_cell.length_a   1.000
_cell.length_b   1.000
_cell.length_c   1.000
_cell.angle_alpha   90.00
_cell.angle_beta   90.00
_cell.angle_gamma   90.00
#
_symmetry.space_group_name_H-M   'P 1'
#
loop_
_entity.id
_entity.type
_entity.pdbx_description
1 polymer ?
#
loop_
_entity_poly.entity_id
_entity_poly.type
_entity_poly.pdbx_seq_one_letter_code
_entity_poly.pdbx_strand_id
1 'polypeptide(L)' 'MISGFNVDYSTGPFTLFFLAEYANILINILTTLLFLNPSTLNPLPELFPLVLATKPLLLSSSFL' A
#
# COMPACT_ATOMS: atom_id res chain seq x y z
N MET A 1 18.45 2.66 17.08
CA MET A 1 19.89 3.01 17.18
C MET A 1 20.11 4.24 16.31
N ILE A 2 20.56 5.37 16.90
CA ILE A 2 20.84 6.60 16.15
C ILE A 2 22.19 6.42 15.43
N SER A 3 22.17 6.21 14.12
CA SER A 3 23.39 6.19 13.29
C SER A 3 23.70 7.60 12.79
N GLY A 4 24.84 8.15 13.21
CA GLY A 4 25.30 9.50 12.88
C GLY A 4 25.76 9.68 11.43
N PHE A 5 24.83 9.74 10.48
CA PHE A 5 25.11 10.11 9.08
C PHE A 5 24.30 11.30 8.56
N ASN A 6 23.62 12.02 9.45
CA ASN A 6 22.64 13.06 9.11
C ASN A 6 23.21 14.47 8.97
N VAL A 7 24.33 14.65 8.26
CA VAL A 7 24.87 16.02 8.05
C VAL A 7 24.64 16.59 6.66
N ASP A 8 24.57 15.81 5.56
CA ASP A 8 24.24 16.44 4.25
C ASP A 8 23.39 15.62 3.27
N TYR A 9 23.12 14.32 3.47
CA TYR A 9 22.31 13.54 2.51
C TYR A 9 21.56 12.32 3.08
N SER A 10 21.37 12.25 4.40
CA SER A 10 20.90 11.00 5.04
C SER A 10 19.38 10.84 5.11
N THR A 11 18.61 11.89 4.83
CA THR A 11 17.14 11.81 4.84
C THR A 11 16.59 11.26 3.52
N GLY A 12 17.19 11.60 2.38
CA GLY A 12 16.66 11.29 1.04
C GLY A 12 16.59 9.78 0.73
N PRO A 13 17.73 9.07 0.69
CA PRO A 13 17.77 7.63 0.39
C PRO A 13 16.99 6.79 1.41
N PHE A 14 17.02 7.16 2.69
CA PHE A 14 16.23 6.52 3.73
C PHE A 14 14.72 6.72 3.51
N THR A 15 14.29 7.94 3.18
CA THR A 15 12.88 8.22 2.86
C THR A 15 12.42 7.44 1.62
N LEU A 16 13.29 7.26 0.63
CA LEU A 16 12.98 6.46 -0.56
C LEU A 16 12.77 4.98 -0.25
N PHE A 17 13.50 4.41 0.72
CA PHE A 17 13.26 3.03 1.16
C PHE A 17 11.90 2.86 1.84
N PHE A 18 11.53 3.77 2.75
CA PHE A 18 10.18 3.75 3.33
C PHE A 18 9.10 3.98 2.28
N LEU A 19 9.31 4.93 1.36
CA LEU A 19 8.38 5.19 0.27
C LEU A 19 8.21 3.97 -0.65
N ALA A 20 9.30 3.24 -0.94
CA ALA A 20 9.24 2.00 -1.72
C ALA A 20 8.48 0.89 -0.97
N GLU A 21 8.63 0.80 0.35
CA GLU A 21 7.86 -0.14 1.17
C GLU A 21 6.36 0.22 1.19
N TYR A 22 6.01 1.50 1.29
CA TYR A 22 4.63 1.96 1.12
C TYR A 22 4.12 1.77 -0.32
N ALA A 23 4.99 1.87 -1.33
CA ALA A 23 4.64 1.60 -2.72
C ALA A 23 4.35 0.11 -2.97
N ASN A 24 4.86 -0.82 -2.16
CA ASN A 24 4.44 -2.22 -2.23
C ASN A 24 2.95 -2.40 -1.87
N ILE A 25 2.37 -1.52 -1.07
CA ILE A 25 0.91 -1.50 -0.81
C ILE A 25 0.15 -1.19 -2.12
N LEU A 26 0.72 -0.37 -3.01
CA LEU A 26 0.14 -0.09 -4.33
C LEU A 26 0.07 -1.36 -5.20
N ILE A 27 1.06 -2.25 -5.09
CA ILE A 27 1.07 -3.54 -5.80
C ILE A 27 -0.06 -4.44 -5.29
N ASN A 28 -0.37 -4.41 -4.00
CA ASN A 28 -1.52 -5.12 -3.43
C ASN A 28 -2.86 -4.53 -3.93
N ILE A 29 -2.95 -3.21 -4.13
CA ILE A 29 -4.14 -2.60 -4.74
C ILE A 29 -4.32 -3.09 -6.19
N LEU A 30 -3.25 -3.10 -6.99
CA LEU A 30 -3.31 -3.56 -8.38
C LEU A 30 -3.70 -5.04 -8.49
N THR A 31 -3.15 -5.91 -7.65
CA THR A 31 -3.51 -7.33 -7.62
C THR A 31 -4.96 -7.54 -7.20
N THR A 32 -5.47 -6.78 -6.22
CA THR A 32 -6.89 -6.86 -5.83
C THR A 32 -7.84 -6.37 -6.93
N LEU A 33 -7.44 -5.38 -7.72
CA LEU A 33 -8.22 -4.88 -8.84
C LEU A 33 -8.28 -5.91 -9.98
N LEU A 34 -7.16 -6.56 -10.27
CA LEU A 34 -7.06 -7.57 -11.35
C LEU A 34 -7.70 -8.91 -10.99
N PHE A 35 -7.53 -9.40 -9.76
CA PHE A 35 -7.91 -10.77 -9.37
C PHE A 35 -9.09 -10.85 -8.39
N LEU A 36 -9.32 -9.83 -7.57
CA LEU A 36 -10.32 -9.85 -6.49
C LEU A 36 -11.46 -8.86 -6.76
N ASN A 37 -11.83 -8.70 -8.03
CA ASN A 37 -12.76 -7.70 -8.56
C ASN A 37 -13.84 -7.25 -7.54
N PRO A 38 -13.79 -6.00 -7.03
CA PRO A 38 -14.79 -5.45 -6.10
C PRO A 38 -16.17 -5.19 -6.75
N SER A 39 -16.27 -5.17 -8.07
CA SER A 39 -17.55 -4.94 -8.77
C SER A 39 -18.54 -6.11 -8.67
N THR A 40 -18.08 -7.29 -8.24
CA THR A 40 -18.91 -8.47 -8.04
C THR A 40 -20.02 -8.27 -7.00
N LEU A 41 -19.82 -7.37 -6.03
CA LEU A 41 -20.80 -7.04 -4.99
C LEU A 41 -21.75 -5.90 -5.38
N ASN A 42 -21.60 -5.35 -6.59
CA ASN A 42 -22.36 -4.21 -7.11
C ASN A 42 -22.56 -3.07 -6.07
N PRO A 43 -21.49 -2.57 -5.42
CA PRO A 43 -21.61 -1.52 -4.41
C PRO A 43 -22.08 -0.21 -5.04
N LEU A 44 -22.71 0.65 -4.24
CA LEU A 44 -22.97 2.04 -4.63
C LEU A 44 -21.65 2.71 -5.06
N PRO A 45 -21.66 3.61 -6.06
CA PRO A 45 -20.44 4.23 -6.59
C PRO A 45 -19.58 4.92 -5.51
N GLU A 46 -20.22 5.48 -4.49
CA GLU A 46 -19.56 6.14 -3.35
C GLU A 46 -18.85 5.15 -2.42
N LEU A 47 -19.35 3.91 -2.33
CA LEU A 47 -18.79 2.85 -1.49
C LEU A 47 -17.71 2.03 -2.21
N PHE A 48 -17.62 2.14 -3.54
CA PHE A 48 -16.63 1.43 -4.34
C PHE A 48 -15.17 1.61 -3.84
N PRO A 49 -14.66 2.83 -3.57
CA PRO A 49 -13.29 3.01 -3.08
C PRO A 49 -13.08 2.41 -1.68
N LEU A 50 -14.09 2.45 -0.81
CA LEU A 50 -14.04 1.83 0.51
C LEU A 50 -13.94 0.30 0.40
N VAL A 51 -14.79 -0.31 -0.44
CA VAL A 51 -14.79 -1.76 -0.69
C VAL A 51 -13.51 -2.21 -1.39
N LEU A 52 -12.94 -1.38 -2.27
CA LEU A 52 -11.66 -1.64 -2.89
C LEU A 52 -10.52 -1.58 -1.86
N ALA A 53 -10.54 -0.64 -0.90
CA ALA A 53 -9.48 -0.46 0.09
C ALA A 53 -9.43 -1.57 1.16
N THR A 54 -10.55 -2.21 1.50
CA THR A 54 -10.57 -3.31 2.49
C THR A 54 -9.90 -4.59 2.00
N LYS A 55 -9.98 -4.89 0.71
CA LYS A 55 -9.38 -6.10 0.10
C LYS A 55 -7.85 -6.17 0.18
N PRO A 56 -7.08 -5.12 -0.17
CA PRO A 56 -5.62 -5.15 -0.06
C PRO A 56 -5.16 -5.12 1.40
N LEU A 57 -5.92 -4.51 2.31
CA LEU A 57 -5.64 -4.56 3.75
C LEU A 57 -5.76 -5.99 4.31
N LEU A 58 -6.80 -6.72 3.91
CA LEU A 58 -6.96 -8.14 4.23
C LEU A 58 -5.80 -8.96 3.64
N LEU A 59 -5.45 -8.71 2.37
CA LEU A 59 -4.34 -9.38 1.71
C LEU A 59 -3.01 -9.14 2.45
N SER A 60 -2.70 -7.89 2.80
CA SER A 60 -1.47 -7.54 3.53
C SER A 60 -1.41 -8.16 4.93
N SER A 61 -2.55 -8.27 5.63
CA SER A 61 -2.60 -8.88 6.96
C SER A 61 -2.31 -10.39 6.97
N SER A 62 -2.44 -11.05 5.82
CA SER A 62 -2.10 -12.48 5.70
C SER A 62 -0.61 -12.76 5.48
N PHE A 63 0.16 -11.73 5.07
CA PHE A 63 1.59 -11.81 4.78
C PHE A 63 2.47 -11.15 5.86
N LEU A 64 1.86 -10.58 6.90
CA LEU A 64 2.51 -9.90 8.03
C LEU A 64 2.47 -10.80 9.27
#